data_AF-A0A9E5N295-F1
#
_entry.id   AF-A0A9E5N295-F1
#
_cell.length_a   1.000
_cell.length_b   1.000
_cell.length_c   1.000
_cell.angle_alpha   90.00
_cell.angle_beta   90.00
_cell.angle_gamma   90.00
#
_symmetry.space_group_name_H-M   'P 1'
#
loop_
_entity.id
_entity.type
_entity.pdbx_description
1 polymer ?
#
loop_
_entity_poly.entity_id
_entity_poly.type
_entity_poly.pdbx_seq_one_letter_code
_entity_poly.pdbx_strand_id
1 'polypeptide(L)' 'AGRPVSVRGTREEEFTWAYFRPAGRIETKGGLDASGKIVAWEFNNYNSGGSALATPYEIPNVQCQSIRCDAP' A
#
# COMPACT_ATOMS: atom_id res chain seq x y z
N ALA A 1 -11.96 12.78 39.21
CA ALA A 1 -10.74 12.27 38.56
C ALA A 1 -10.36 10.92 39.17
N GLY A 2 -9.61 10.07 38.47
CA GLY A 2 -9.13 8.78 39.01
C GLY A 2 -10.05 7.57 38.81
N ARG A 3 -10.93 7.59 37.81
CA ARG A 3 -11.74 6.42 37.41
C ARG A 3 -11.49 6.09 35.93
N PRO A 4 -11.58 4.81 35.52
CA PRO A 4 -11.50 4.44 34.11
C PRO A 4 -12.58 5.15 33.29
N VAL A 5 -12.21 5.59 32.08
CA VAL A 5 -13.11 6.23 31.11
C VAL A 5 -13.10 5.40 29.83
N SER A 6 -14.28 5.20 29.24
CA SER A 6 -14.45 4.59 27.92
C SER A 6 -14.99 5.65 26.96
N VAL A 7 -14.27 5.89 25.87
CA VAL A 7 -14.72 6.75 24.76
C VAL A 7 -15.10 5.86 23.58
N ARG A 8 -16.25 6.12 22.97
CA ARG A 8 -16.71 5.42 21.76
C ARG A 8 -17.24 6.45 20.78
N GLY A 9 -16.66 6.50 19.59
CA GLY A 9 -17.20 7.28 18.49
C GLY A 9 -18.44 6.61 17.91
N THR A 10 -19.37 7.42 17.44
CA THR A 10 -20.44 6.99 16.53
C THR A 10 -19.88 6.69 15.14
N ARG A 11 -20.66 6.01 14.30
CA ARG A 11 -20.28 5.76 12.90
C ARG A 11 -20.08 7.07 12.13
N GLU A 12 -20.90 8.08 12.41
CA GLU A 12 -20.76 9.40 11.80
C GLU A 12 -19.43 10.05 12.21
N GLU A 13 -19.13 10.09 13.51
CA GLU A 13 -17.86 10.67 13.99
C GLU A 13 -16.63 9.94 13.44
N GLU A 14 -16.70 8.61 13.31
CA GLU A 14 -15.65 7.81 12.66
C GLU A 14 -15.47 8.24 11.20
N PHE A 15 -16.55 8.42 10.44
CA PHE A 15 -16.47 8.77 9.02
C PHE A 15 -16.20 10.24 8.74
N THR A 16 -16.46 11.12 9.71
CA THR A 16 -16.17 12.56 9.59
C THR A 16 -14.75 12.89 10.03
N TRP A 17 -14.26 12.27 11.10
CA TRP A 17 -13.04 12.71 11.79
C TRP A 17 -11.89 11.70 11.77
N ALA A 18 -12.15 10.43 11.45
CA ALA A 18 -11.05 9.48 11.34
C ALA A 18 -10.21 9.75 10.08
N TYR A 19 -8.97 9.32 10.14
CA TYR A 19 -8.06 9.39 9.01
C TYR A 19 -8.48 8.41 7.90
N PHE A 20 -8.62 8.94 6.68
CA PHE A 20 -8.76 8.16 5.47
C PHE A 20 -7.49 8.27 4.64
N ARG A 21 -7.03 7.14 4.09
CA ARG A 21 -5.90 7.18 3.14
C ARG A 21 -6.37 7.83 1.84
N PRO A 22 -5.51 8.60 1.16
CA PRO A 22 -5.76 8.98 -0.23
C PRO A 22 -6.02 7.75 -1.10
N ALA A 23 -6.64 7.95 -2.25
CA ALA A 23 -6.80 6.89 -3.25
C ALA A 23 -5.43 6.27 -3.59
N GLY A 24 -5.38 4.94 -3.55
CA GLY A 24 -4.19 4.19 -3.93
C GLY A 24 -4.13 3.98 -5.44
N ARG A 25 -2.92 4.02 -6.00
CA ARG A 25 -2.63 3.61 -7.38
C ARG A 25 -1.50 2.60 -7.35
N ILE A 26 -1.59 1.56 -8.18
CA ILE A 26 -0.54 0.55 -8.32
C ILE A 26 -0.22 0.45 -9.81
N GLU A 27 1.06 0.59 -10.13
CA GLU A 27 1.59 0.30 -11.46
C GLU A 27 2.58 -0.86 -11.36
N THR A 28 2.44 -1.82 -12.28
CA THR A 28 3.28 -3.01 -12.31
C THR A 28 3.80 -3.25 -13.72
N LYS A 29 5.07 -3.61 -13.84
CA LYS A 29 5.66 -4.11 -15.08
C LYS A 29 6.40 -5.41 -14.82
N GLY A 30 6.26 -6.36 -15.72
CA GLY A 30 6.93 -7.65 -15.66
C GLY A 30 7.72 -7.91 -16.93
N GLY A 31 8.88 -8.54 -16.79
CA GLY A 31 9.66 -9.10 -17.90
C GLY A 31 9.66 -10.61 -17.81
N LEU A 32 9.41 -11.27 -18.95
CA LEU A 32 9.47 -12.73 -19.07
C LEU A 32 10.66 -13.14 -19.94
N ASP A 33 11.25 -14.30 -19.64
CA ASP A 33 12.17 -14.96 -20.57
C ASP A 33 11.41 -15.77 -21.64
N ALA A 34 12.15 -16.42 -22.54
CA ALA A 34 11.59 -17.24 -23.61
C ALA A 34 10.81 -18.48 -23.10
N SER A 35 11.03 -18.90 -21.86
CA SER A 35 10.29 -20.00 -21.22
C SER A 35 9.03 -19.52 -20.49
N GLY A 36 8.79 -18.22 -20.45
CA GLY A 36 7.67 -17.61 -19.72
C GLY A 36 7.93 -17.40 -18.23
N LYS A 37 9.17 -17.60 -17.75
CA LYS A 37 9.54 -17.31 -16.36
C LYS A 37 9.66 -15.81 -16.16
N ILE A 38 9.14 -15.29 -15.05
CA ILE A 38 9.35 -13.89 -14.65
C ILE A 38 10.81 -13.68 -14.27
N VAL A 39 11.47 -12.79 -15.00
CA VAL A 39 12.87 -12.41 -14.78
C VAL A 39 13.04 -10.97 -14.33
N ALA A 40 12.03 -10.12 -14.50
CA ALA A 40 12.04 -8.74 -14.02
C ALA A 40 10.67 -8.33 -13.44
N TRP A 41 10.69 -7.53 -12.38
CA TRP A 41 9.50 -7.03 -11.69
C TRP A 41 9.69 -5.58 -11.23
N GLU A 42 8.83 -4.69 -11.70
CA GLU A 42 8.71 -3.31 -11.24
C GLU A 42 7.34 -3.13 -10.58
N PHE A 43 7.30 -2.63 -9.35
CA PHE A 43 6.08 -2.39 -8.58
C PHE A 43 6.10 -1.01 -7.93
N ASN A 44 5.26 -0.10 -8.45
CA ASN A 44 5.11 1.25 -7.94
C ASN A 44 3.77 1.35 -7.18
N ASN A 45 3.84 1.49 -5.86
CA ASN A 45 2.68 1.67 -5.00
C ASN A 45 2.56 3.13 -4.58
N TYR A 46 1.45 3.77 -4.94
CA TYR A 46 1.14 5.14 -4.53
C TYR A 46 0.13 5.11 -3.36
N ASN A 47 0.44 5.84 -2.29
CA ASN A 47 -0.45 6.16 -1.15
C ASN A 47 -1.01 4.98 -0.32
N SER A 48 -0.68 3.72 -0.64
CA SER A 48 -1.18 2.56 0.13
C SER A 48 -0.24 2.17 1.28
N GLY A 49 1.00 2.65 1.25
CA GLY A 49 2.05 2.34 2.23
C GLY A 49 2.94 1.17 1.81
N GLY A 50 4.03 0.96 2.56
CA GLY A 50 5.08 -0.01 2.21
C GLY A 50 4.97 -1.39 2.88
N SER A 51 3.88 -1.67 3.60
CA SER A 51 3.72 -2.98 4.25
C SER A 51 3.59 -4.08 3.18
N ALA A 52 4.38 -5.15 3.30
CA ALA A 52 4.40 -6.27 2.36
C ALA A 52 4.64 -5.86 0.88
N LEU A 53 5.45 -4.82 0.66
CA LEU A 53 5.74 -4.27 -0.67
C LEU A 53 6.63 -5.17 -1.55
N ALA A 54 7.51 -5.96 -0.92
CA ALA A 54 8.41 -6.85 -1.64
C ALA A 54 7.65 -8.03 -2.26
N THR A 55 8.07 -8.46 -3.45
CA THR A 55 7.53 -9.66 -4.09
C THR A 55 7.84 -10.91 -3.25
N PRO A 56 6.89 -11.84 -3.07
CA PRO A 56 7.13 -13.11 -2.38
C PRO A 56 7.84 -14.15 -3.27
N TYR A 57 8.08 -13.83 -4.56
CA TYR A 57 8.67 -14.75 -5.53
C TYR A 57 10.16 -14.48 -5.75
N GLU A 58 10.92 -15.54 -6.05
CA GLU A 58 12.33 -15.42 -6.44
C GLU A 58 12.43 -14.90 -7.89
N ILE A 59 12.68 -13.60 -8.01
CA ILE A 59 12.82 -12.89 -9.29
C ILE A 59 14.18 -12.21 -9.30
N PRO A 60 15.02 -12.41 -10.33
CA PRO A 60 16.39 -11.92 -10.32
C PRO A 60 16.52 -10.40 -10.41
N ASN A 61 15.57 -9.70 -11.04
CA ASN A 61 15.59 -8.23 -11.16
C ASN A 61 14.32 -7.63 -10.56
N VAL A 62 14.43 -6.97 -9.40
CA VAL A 62 13.26 -6.47 -8.65
C VAL A 62 13.45 -5.01 -8.28
N GLN A 63 12.43 -4.20 -8.54
CA GLN A 63 12.26 -2.86 -7.99
C GLN A 63 10.85 -2.73 -7.43
N CYS A 64 10.74 -2.54 -6.11
CA CYS A 64 9.47 -2.22 -5.46
C CYS A 64 9.61 -0.92 -4.67
N GLN A 65 8.66 0.00 -4.84
CA GLN A 65 8.67 1.28 -4.14
C GLN A 65 7.28 1.71 -3.66
N SER A 66 7.25 2.30 -2.46
CA SER A 66 6.08 2.98 -1.93
C SER A 66 6.30 4.48 -2.03
N ILE A 67 5.41 5.14 -2.74
CA ILE A 67 5.48 6.55 -3.10
C ILE A 67 4.31 7.25 -2.41
N ARG A 68 4.62 8.31 -1.66
CA ARG A 68 3.60 9.26 -1.22
C ARG A 68 3.44 10.29 -2.33
N CYS A 69 2.21 10.54 -2.74
CA CYS A 69 1.88 11.63 -3.63
C CYS A 69 0.62 12.34 -3.15
N ASP A 70 0.49 13.61 -3.51
CA ASP A 70 -0.71 14.36 -3.20
C ASP A 70 -1.92 13.71 -3.87
N ALA A 71 -3.08 13.82 -3.22
CA ALA A 71 -4.34 13.52 -3.87
C ALA A 71 -4.56 14.56 -4.99
N PRO A 72 -5.14 14.16 -6.14
CA PRO A 72 -5.52 15.10 -7.18
C PRO A 72 -6.49 16.17 -6.67
#